data_AF-A0A851HA76-F1
#
_entry.id   AF-A0A851HA76-F1
#
_cell.length_a   1.000
_cell.length_b   1.000
_cell.length_c   1.000
_cell.angle_alpha   90.00
_cell.angle_beta   90.00
_cell.angle_gamma   90.00
#
_symmetry.space_group_name_H-M   'P 1'
#
loop_
_entity.id
_entity.type
_entity.pdbx_description
1 polymer ?
#
loop_
_entity_poly.entity_id
_entity_poly.type
_entity_poly.pdbx_seq_one_letter_code
_entity_poly.pdbx_strand_id
1 'polypeptide(L)'
;MTARFNAANGSELIEMANRLLDSHLTEFDDLDDDTASYVLGCVEGETAFAVAAALRSEPAQAIRTCKRQLLIRLGLSGNNLSIEQQRTRGWIVGMMGSIASALEGKEC
;
A
#
# COMPACT_ATOMS: atom_id res chain seq x y z
N MET A 1 -8.71 1.24 23.61
CA MET A 1 -9.43 1.94 22.54
C MET A 1 -9.06 1.27 21.22
N THR A 2 -9.87 0.33 20.78
CA THR A 2 -9.65 -0.49 19.58
C THR A 2 -9.96 0.37 18.35
N ALA A 3 -8.97 0.59 17.49
CA ALA A 3 -9.18 1.26 16.21
C ALA A 3 -10.03 0.34 15.33
N ARG A 4 -11.33 0.62 15.23
CA ARG A 4 -12.23 -0.02 14.26
C ARG A 4 -12.02 0.64 12.90
N PHE A 5 -11.67 -0.17 11.91
CA PHE A 5 -11.69 0.21 10.50
C PHE A 5 -13.10 0.70 10.12
N ASN A 6 -13.19 1.91 9.55
CA ASN A 6 -14.45 2.51 9.09
C ASN A 6 -14.45 2.51 7.55
N ALA A 7 -15.15 1.54 6.96
CA ALA A 7 -15.25 1.35 5.51
C ALA A 7 -15.87 2.56 4.77
N ALA A 8 -16.65 3.40 5.44
CA ALA A 8 -17.30 4.55 4.81
C ALA A 8 -16.30 5.64 4.33
N ASN A 9 -15.09 5.69 4.90
CA ASN A 9 -14.05 6.63 4.48
C ASN A 9 -13.20 6.12 3.31
N GLY A 10 -13.46 4.91 2.80
CA GLY A 10 -12.74 4.29 1.67
C GLY A 10 -13.57 4.16 0.38
N SER A 11 -14.74 4.80 0.32
CA SER A 11 -15.82 4.49 -0.63
C SER A 11 -15.42 4.44 -2.11
N GLU A 12 -14.56 5.34 -2.59
CA GLU A 12 -14.17 5.36 -4.02
C GLU A 12 -13.05 4.35 -4.36
N LEU A 13 -12.17 4.08 -3.40
CA LEU A 13 -11.05 3.14 -3.55
C LEU A 13 -11.54 1.69 -3.45
N ILE A 14 -12.52 1.46 -2.58
CA ILE A 14 -13.19 0.17 -2.42
C ILE A 14 -14.03 -0.13 -3.66
N GLU A 15 -14.74 0.84 -4.26
CA GLU A 15 -15.46 0.61 -5.53
C GLU A 15 -14.54 0.28 -6.70
N MET A 16 -13.37 0.92 -6.80
CA MET A 16 -12.42 0.65 -7.88
C MET A 16 -11.69 -0.68 -7.67
N ALA A 17 -11.31 -0.99 -6.43
CA ALA A 17 -10.80 -2.31 -6.04
C ALA A 17 -11.83 -3.40 -6.30
N ASN A 18 -13.11 -3.17 -5.95
CA ASN A 18 -14.20 -4.11 -6.19
C ASN A 18 -14.45 -4.34 -7.68
N ARG A 19 -14.29 -3.33 -8.55
CA ARG A 19 -14.39 -3.51 -10.02
C ARG A 19 -13.24 -4.34 -10.60
N LEU A 20 -12.02 -4.15 -10.08
CA LEU A 20 -10.85 -4.97 -10.47
C LEU A 20 -11.01 -6.41 -9.95
N LEU A 21 -11.47 -6.57 -8.71
CA LEU A 21 -11.82 -7.85 -8.10
C LEU A 21 -12.92 -8.55 -8.91
N ASP A 22 -14.05 -7.91 -9.24
CA ASP A 22 -15.14 -8.51 -10.02
C ASP A 22 -14.68 -9.06 -11.38
N SER A 23 -13.66 -8.43 -12.00
CA SER A 23 -13.08 -8.91 -13.27
C SER A 23 -12.14 -10.12 -13.12
N HIS A 24 -11.73 -10.45 -11.89
CA HIS A 24 -10.83 -11.57 -11.58
C HIS A 24 -11.49 -12.63 -10.66
N LEU A 25 -12.62 -12.31 -10.02
CA LEU A 25 -13.28 -13.15 -9.00
C LEU A 25 -13.85 -14.47 -9.52
N THR A 26 -13.97 -14.67 -10.83
CA THR A 26 -14.41 -15.96 -11.39
C THR A 26 -13.34 -17.06 -11.32
N GLU A 27 -12.09 -16.73 -10.97
CA GLU A 27 -10.98 -17.70 -10.88
C GLU A 27 -10.53 -18.03 -9.44
N PHE A 28 -11.16 -17.45 -8.41
CA PHE A 28 -10.69 -17.62 -7.01
C PHE A 28 -11.31 -18.79 -6.25
N ASP A 29 -12.42 -19.37 -6.72
CA ASP A 29 -13.11 -20.45 -6.00
C ASP A 29 -12.27 -21.75 -5.90
N ASP A 30 -11.25 -21.91 -6.74
CA ASP A 30 -10.36 -23.08 -6.77
C ASP A 30 -8.95 -22.79 -6.20
N LEU A 31 -8.68 -21.61 -5.66
CA LEU A 31 -7.37 -21.25 -5.10
C LEU A 31 -7.25 -21.63 -3.63
N ASP A 32 -6.07 -22.11 -3.22
CA ASP A 32 -5.76 -22.24 -1.80
C ASP A 32 -5.67 -20.87 -1.11
N ASP A 33 -5.88 -20.87 0.22
CA ASP A 33 -5.96 -19.65 1.03
C ASP A 33 -4.69 -18.78 0.92
N ASP A 34 -3.51 -19.40 0.78
CA ASP A 34 -2.24 -18.71 0.66
C ASP A 34 -2.14 -17.97 -0.68
N THR A 35 -2.54 -18.63 -1.77
CA THR A 35 -2.56 -18.07 -3.12
C THR A 35 -3.60 -16.97 -3.24
N ALA A 36 -4.81 -17.18 -2.71
CA ALA A 36 -5.84 -16.16 -2.66
C ALA A 36 -5.37 -14.93 -1.87
N SER A 37 -4.73 -15.14 -0.71
CA SER A 37 -4.16 -14.06 0.11
C SER A 37 -3.05 -13.29 -0.61
N TYR A 38 -2.18 -13.99 -1.34
CA TYR A 38 -1.14 -13.36 -2.15
C TYR A 38 -1.73 -12.47 -3.25
N VAL A 39 -2.67 -13.00 -4.04
CA VAL A 39 -3.28 -12.26 -5.15
C VAL A 39 -4.07 -11.06 -4.63
N LEU A 40 -4.82 -11.20 -3.54
CA LEU A 40 -5.48 -10.08 -2.87
C LEU A 40 -4.48 -9.00 -2.47
N GLY A 41 -3.34 -9.40 -1.88
CA GLY A 41 -2.27 -8.47 -1.54
C GLY A 41 -1.69 -7.73 -2.75
N CYS A 42 -1.54 -8.39 -3.89
CA CYS A 42 -1.13 -7.76 -5.14
C CYS A 42 -2.14 -6.71 -5.60
N VAL A 43 -3.43 -7.06 -5.65
CA VAL A 43 -4.51 -6.15 -6.07
C VAL A 43 -4.63 -4.95 -5.13
N GLU A 44 -4.55 -5.16 -3.81
CA GLU A 44 -4.51 -4.09 -2.80
C GLU A 44 -3.36 -3.11 -3.08
N GLY A 45 -2.17 -3.65 -3.34
CA GLY A 45 -0.96 -2.86 -3.62
C GLY A 45 -1.03 -2.06 -4.91
N GLU A 46 -1.47 -2.70 -6.00
CA GLU A 46 -1.66 -2.07 -7.31
C GLU A 46 -2.69 -0.94 -7.25
N THR A 47 -3.82 -1.18 -6.57
CA THR A 47 -4.86 -0.18 -6.38
C THR A 47 -4.33 1.02 -5.59
N ALA A 48 -3.60 0.77 -4.49
CA ALA A 48 -2.99 1.85 -3.71
C ALA A 48 -2.02 2.70 -4.55
N PHE A 49 -1.24 2.07 -5.44
CA PHE A 49 -0.35 2.78 -6.36
C PHE A 49 -1.12 3.57 -7.43
N ALA A 50 -2.10 2.95 -8.10
CA ALA A 50 -2.88 3.60 -9.15
C ALA A 50 -3.56 4.89 -8.65
N VAL A 51 -4.08 4.84 -7.43
CA VAL A 51 -4.72 5.97 -6.74
C VAL A 51 -3.70 7.05 -6.41
N ALA A 52 -2.54 6.65 -5.87
CA ALA A 52 -1.45 7.58 -5.59
C ALA A 52 -0.95 8.27 -6.86
N ALA A 53 -0.87 7.55 -7.98
CA ALA A 53 -0.47 8.09 -9.28
C ALA A 53 -1.54 9.01 -9.88
N ALA A 54 -2.82 8.70 -9.73
CA ALA A 54 -3.91 9.55 -10.22
C ALA A 54 -4.00 10.89 -9.46
N LEU A 55 -3.71 10.90 -8.15
CA LEU A 55 -3.80 12.08 -7.30
C LEU A 55 -2.53 12.96 -7.30
N ARG A 56 -1.44 12.51 -7.93
CA ARG A 56 -0.13 13.16 -7.86
C ARG A 56 0.45 13.31 -9.26
N SER A 57 0.85 14.54 -9.61
CA SER A 57 1.48 14.83 -10.90
C SER A 57 2.92 14.31 -11.01
N GLU A 58 3.56 13.98 -9.89
CA GLU A 58 4.97 13.59 -9.82
C GLU A 58 5.15 12.15 -9.31
N PRO A 59 5.94 11.30 -10.00
CA PRO A 59 6.20 9.93 -9.58
C PRO A 59 6.75 9.83 -8.15
N ALA A 60 7.63 10.75 -7.74
CA ALA A 60 8.17 10.78 -6.39
C ALA A 60 7.09 10.95 -5.31
N GLN A 61 6.05 11.73 -5.58
CA GLN A 61 4.93 11.93 -4.65
C GLN A 61 4.02 10.70 -4.58
N ALA A 62 3.83 9.99 -5.69
CA ALA A 62 3.13 8.71 -5.70
C ALA A 62 3.87 7.67 -4.83
N ILE A 63 5.20 7.55 -4.99
CA ILE A 63 6.03 6.66 -4.17
C ILE A 63 5.96 7.01 -2.67
N ARG A 64 5.99 8.30 -2.32
CA ARG A 64 5.83 8.74 -0.91
C ARG A 64 4.47 8.36 -0.35
N THR A 65 3.42 8.44 -1.16
CA THR A 65 2.07 8.04 -0.77
C THR A 65 2.01 6.53 -0.55
N CYS A 66 2.57 5.73 -1.46
CA CYS A 66 2.65 4.27 -1.32
C CYS A 66 3.44 3.86 -0.08
N LYS A 67 4.58 4.50 0.19
CA LYS A 67 5.36 4.29 1.42
C LYS A 67 4.50 4.48 2.67
N ARG A 68 3.73 5.56 2.73
CA ARG A 68 2.84 5.83 3.87
C ARG A 68 1.80 4.73 4.04
N GLN A 69 1.17 4.28 2.95
CA GLN A 69 0.16 3.22 3.02
C GLN A 69 0.75 1.88 3.43
N LEU A 70 1.92 1.51 2.90
CA LEU A 70 2.63 0.30 3.30
C LEU A 70 2.96 0.29 4.80
N LEU A 71 3.45 1.42 5.34
CA LEU A 71 3.72 1.53 6.77
C LEU A 71 2.46 1.40 7.62
N ILE A 72 1.32 1.93 7.17
CA ILE A 72 0.03 1.77 7.86
C ILE A 72 -0.41 0.29 7.83
N ARG A 73 -0.36 -0.34 6.66
CA ARG A 73 -0.75 -1.76 6.46
C ARG A 73 0.04 -2.72 7.33
N LEU A 74 1.33 -2.43 7.56
CA LEU A 74 2.23 -3.21 8.39
C LEU A 74 2.18 -2.83 9.89
N GLY A 75 1.36 -1.86 10.28
CA GLY A 75 1.30 -1.38 11.67
C GLY A 75 2.54 -0.62 12.14
N LEU A 76 3.31 -0.05 11.20
CA LEU A 76 4.59 0.64 11.44
C LEU A 76 4.46 2.17 11.56
N SER A 77 3.25 2.72 11.53
CA SER A 77 3.01 4.18 11.58
C SER A 77 3.01 4.79 13.00
N GLY A 78 3.22 4.00 14.05
CA GLY A 78 3.18 4.43 15.45
C GLY A 78 4.54 4.66 16.11
N ASN A 79 4.52 5.07 17.39
CA ASN A 79 5.73 5.28 18.19
C ASN A 79 6.07 4.08 19.09
N ASN A 80 5.09 3.22 19.39
CA ASN A 80 5.25 2.03 20.23
C ASN A 80 5.59 0.80 19.37
N LEU A 81 6.73 0.85 18.69
CA LEU A 81 7.22 -0.25 17.86
C LEU A 81 8.33 -0.99 18.61
N SER A 82 8.35 -2.32 18.47
CA SER A 82 9.50 -3.13 18.88
C SER A 82 10.76 -2.72 18.12
N ILE A 83 11.94 -3.09 18.63
CA ILE A 83 13.22 -2.80 17.97
C ILE A 83 13.25 -3.35 16.54
N GLU A 84 12.75 -4.56 16.30
CA GLU A 84 12.72 -5.14 14.96
C GLU A 84 11.75 -4.39 14.05
N GLN A 85 10.56 -4.01 14.53
CA GLN A 85 9.63 -3.18 13.75
C GLN A 85 10.22 -1.80 13.41
N GLN A 86 10.99 -1.20 14.32
CA GLN A 86 11.72 0.05 14.04
C GLN A 86 12.73 -0.13 12.91
N ARG A 87 13.48 -1.24 12.90
CA ARG A 87 14.42 -1.56 11.82
C ARG A 87 13.70 -1.78 10.49
N THR A 88 12.62 -2.56 10.47
CA THR A 88 11.80 -2.78 9.27
C THR A 88 11.25 -1.46 8.73
N ARG A 89 10.73 -0.60 9.61
CA ARG A 89 10.28 0.75 9.25
C ARG A 89 11.40 1.58 8.64
N GLY A 90 12.56 1.62 9.29
CA GLY A 90 13.73 2.35 8.81
C GLY A 90 14.17 1.87 7.42
N TRP A 91 14.19 0.56 7.20
CA TRP A 91 14.54 -0.04 5.91
C TRP A 91 13.58 0.37 4.79
N ILE A 92 12.26 0.29 5.04
CA ILE A 92 11.23 0.75 4.07
C ILE A 92 11.36 2.24 3.80
N VAL A 93 11.54 3.05 4.85
CA VAL A 93 11.66 4.51 4.73
C VAL A 93 12.90 4.90 3.95
N GLY A 94 14.04 4.25 4.21
CA GLY A 94 15.28 4.46 3.49
C GLY A 94 15.12 4.11 2.01
N MET A 95 14.72 2.88 1.70
CA MET A 95 14.62 2.40 0.32
C MET A 95 13.63 3.24 -0.52
N MET A 96 12.38 3.36 -0.07
CA MET A 96 11.37 4.10 -0.83
C MET A 96 11.63 5.62 -0.82
N GLY A 97 12.29 6.12 0.23
CA GLY A 97 12.77 7.50 0.29
C GLY A 97 13.81 7.79 -0.78
N SER A 98 14.83 6.94 -0.90
CA SER A 98 15.87 7.05 -1.93
C SER A 98 15.30 6.92 -3.34
N ILE A 99 14.36 6.00 -3.58
CA ILE A 99 13.66 5.90 -4.88
C ILE A 99 12.95 7.21 -5.21
N ALA A 100 12.19 7.77 -4.27
CA ALA A 100 11.50 9.04 -4.49
C ALA A 100 12.48 10.19 -4.77
N SER A 101 13.59 10.28 -4.04
CA SER A 101 14.62 11.31 -4.28
C SER A 101 15.28 11.16 -5.66
N ALA A 102 15.60 9.93 -6.08
CA ALA A 102 16.17 9.66 -7.40
C ALA A 102 15.21 10.08 -8.53
N LEU A 103 13.90 9.89 -8.35
CA LEU A 103 12.87 10.31 -9.30
C LEU A 103 12.70 11.84 -9.37
N GLU A 104 13.07 12.59 -8.32
CA GLU A 104 13.07 14.06 -8.35
C GLU A 104 14.28 14.66 -9.06
N GLY A 105 15.24 13.84 -9.49
CA GLY A 105 16.51 14.32 -10.04
C GLY A 105 17.34 15.10 -9.02
N LYS A 106 17.07 14.93 -7.71
CA LYS A 106 17.95 15.44 -6.66
C LYS A 106 19.08 14.44 -6.50
N GLU A 107 20.25 14.82 -6.99
CA GLU A 107 21.50 14.10 -6.79
C GLU A 107 21.66 13.76 -5.29
N CYS A 108 22.02 12.51 -5.02
CA CYS A 108 22.24 11.98 -3.67
C CYS A 108 23.56 12.49 -3.09
#